data_AF-U2CQI3-F1
#
_entry.id   AF-U2CQI3-F1
#
_cell.length_a   1.000
_cell.length_b   1.000
_cell.length_c   1.000
_cell.angle_alpha   90.00
_cell.angle_beta   90.00
_cell.angle_gamma   90.00
#
_symmetry.space_group_name_H-M   'P 1'
#
loop_
_entity.id
_entity.type
_entity.pdbx_description
1 polymer ?
#
loop_
_entity_poly.entity_id
_entity_poly.type
_entity_poly.pdbx_seq_one_letter_code
_entity_poly.pdbx_strand_id
1 'polypeptide(L)'
;MKGSGTRNIKRPKLPVGIENFQKIRQAGFYYVDKTRLIEQLIDQWGKVNLFTRPRRFGKTLNMSMLRCFFEIGADEALFEGLYISRKQELCEQYMGKFPVVFLSLKNVDGLTFENARYQLTELVGREASRFLFLLESDRLTETDKDIYRTLISVENGRYSMDENILSSALQILSQLLHKHYGQKTIIFIDEYDVPLDKAFQHGYYKEMVFMIRGVFGQGLKTNDSLYFAVLTGCLRVSKESIFTGLNNFKVLSITDHRFDEHFGFTDDKVCRLLTAYGREDHLSETKGWYDGYHFGNTDVYCPWDVINHVDCLCGNPDAEPQSY
;
A
#
# COMPACT_ATOMS: atom_id res chain seq x y z
N MET A 1 -6.09 -53.95 -5.02
CA MET A 1 -5.27 -53.07 -4.14
C MET A 1 -5.21 -51.69 -4.78
N LYS A 2 -5.95 -50.72 -4.25
CA LYS A 2 -5.89 -49.32 -4.70
C LYS A 2 -4.72 -48.66 -3.98
N GLY A 3 -3.65 -48.35 -4.71
CA GLY A 3 -2.56 -47.51 -4.21
C GLY A 3 -3.04 -46.06 -4.13
N SER A 4 -3.23 -45.56 -2.92
CA SER A 4 -3.47 -44.14 -2.66
C SER A 4 -2.20 -43.37 -2.98
N GLY A 5 -2.15 -42.72 -4.14
CA GLY A 5 -1.14 -41.72 -4.45
C GLY A 5 -1.32 -40.53 -3.52
N THR A 6 -0.54 -40.47 -2.44
CA THR A 6 -0.33 -39.25 -1.67
C THR A 6 0.31 -38.23 -2.60
N ARG A 7 -0.50 -37.29 -3.12
CA ARG A 7 0.04 -36.10 -3.78
C ARG A 7 0.94 -35.42 -2.76
N ASN A 8 2.24 -35.35 -3.05
CA ASN A 8 3.18 -34.52 -2.31
C ASN A 8 2.75 -33.06 -2.53
N ILE A 9 1.84 -32.55 -1.70
CA ILE A 9 1.45 -31.14 -1.71
C ILE A 9 2.67 -30.39 -1.18
N LYS A 10 3.46 -29.84 -2.10
CA LYS A 10 4.60 -29.00 -1.76
C LYS A 10 4.06 -27.82 -0.95
N ARG A 11 4.45 -27.75 0.33
CA ARG A 11 4.02 -26.68 1.23
C ARG A 11 4.42 -25.32 0.64
N PRO A 12 3.53 -24.31 0.64
CA PRO A 12 3.87 -22.98 0.16
C PRO A 12 5.11 -22.41 0.87
N LYS A 13 5.87 -21.57 0.18
CA LYS A 13 7.00 -20.85 0.81
C LYS A 13 6.49 -19.74 1.72
N LEU A 14 7.17 -19.45 2.82
CA LEU A 14 6.84 -18.29 3.67
C LEU A 14 7.30 -16.99 3.00
N PRO A 15 6.48 -15.91 2.99
CA PRO A 15 6.79 -14.67 2.28
C PRO A 15 7.67 -13.72 3.11
N VAL A 16 8.80 -14.21 3.64
CA VAL A 16 9.73 -13.39 4.44
C VAL A 16 10.25 -12.23 3.58
N GLY A 17 9.95 -10.99 3.97
CA GLY A 17 10.39 -9.78 3.26
C GLY A 17 9.73 -9.52 1.91
N ILE A 18 8.61 -10.18 1.59
CA ILE A 18 7.90 -9.96 0.33
C ILE A 18 6.68 -9.08 0.57
N GLU A 19 6.74 -7.85 0.03
CA GLU A 19 5.67 -6.85 0.17
C GLU A 19 4.81 -6.70 -1.11
N ASN A 20 5.08 -7.48 -2.15
CA ASN A 20 4.34 -7.44 -3.41
C ASN A 20 3.30 -8.58 -3.48
N PHE A 21 2.03 -8.22 -3.54
CA PHE A 21 0.91 -9.18 -3.54
C PHE A 21 0.94 -10.11 -4.75
N GLN A 22 1.13 -9.55 -5.95
CA GLN A 22 1.22 -10.34 -7.18
C GLN A 22 2.32 -11.41 -7.10
N LYS A 23 3.51 -11.04 -6.60
CA LYS A 23 4.64 -11.96 -6.41
C LYS A 23 4.30 -13.09 -5.44
N ILE A 24 3.62 -12.78 -4.33
CA ILE A 24 3.17 -13.80 -3.37
C ILE A 24 2.24 -14.81 -4.06
N ARG A 25 1.26 -14.31 -4.82
CA ARG A 25 0.24 -15.15 -5.49
C ARG A 25 0.85 -15.99 -6.62
N GLN A 26 1.67 -15.41 -7.47
CA GLN A 26 2.23 -16.08 -8.65
C GLN A 26 3.36 -17.06 -8.31
N ALA A 27 4.16 -16.79 -7.27
CA ALA A 27 5.28 -17.65 -6.90
C ALA A 27 4.93 -18.72 -5.83
N GLY A 28 3.65 -18.89 -5.51
CA GLY A 28 3.16 -19.93 -4.59
C GLY A 28 3.62 -19.73 -3.15
N PHE A 29 3.71 -18.48 -2.68
CA PHE A 29 3.95 -18.18 -1.28
C PHE A 29 2.65 -18.35 -0.46
N TYR A 30 2.80 -18.65 0.82
CA TYR A 30 1.70 -18.63 1.76
C TYR A 30 1.17 -17.19 1.89
N TYR A 31 -0.13 -17.03 1.73
CA TYR A 31 -0.79 -15.74 1.84
C TYR A 31 -1.91 -15.83 2.86
N VAL A 32 -1.84 -14.97 3.87
CA VAL A 32 -2.96 -14.75 4.78
C VAL A 32 -3.95 -13.82 4.10
N ASP A 33 -5.15 -14.32 3.81
CA ASP A 33 -6.17 -13.56 3.09
C ASP A 33 -6.65 -12.33 3.86
N LYS A 34 -6.42 -11.15 3.28
CA LYS A 34 -6.86 -9.83 3.77
C LYS A 34 -7.80 -9.12 2.79
N THR A 35 -8.32 -9.83 1.79
CA THR A 35 -9.10 -9.22 0.70
C THR A 35 -10.47 -8.68 1.14
N ARG A 36 -10.94 -9.02 2.34
CA ARG A 36 -12.08 -8.35 2.98
C ARG A 36 -11.86 -6.84 3.21
N LEU A 37 -10.60 -6.38 3.26
CA LEU A 37 -10.27 -4.96 3.26
C LEU A 37 -10.85 -4.22 2.04
N ILE A 38 -10.92 -4.87 0.87
CA ILE A 38 -11.48 -4.28 -0.36
C ILE A 38 -12.96 -3.96 -0.17
N GLU A 39 -13.75 -4.94 0.28
CA GLU A 39 -15.18 -4.77 0.54
C GLU A 39 -15.42 -3.63 1.53
N GLN A 40 -14.71 -3.62 2.65
CA GLN A 40 -14.87 -2.57 3.65
C GLN A 40 -14.47 -1.17 3.16
N LEU A 41 -13.45 -1.09 2.31
CA LEU A 41 -13.10 0.16 1.64
C LEU A 41 -14.26 0.60 0.75
N ILE A 42 -14.80 -0.27 -0.10
CA ILE A 42 -15.90 0.07 -1.01
C ILE A 42 -17.18 0.46 -0.24
N ASP A 43 -17.50 -0.23 0.84
CA ASP A 43 -18.73 0.03 1.61
C ASP A 43 -18.62 1.30 2.47
N GLN A 44 -17.41 1.71 2.86
CA GLN A 44 -17.22 2.71 3.91
C GLN A 44 -16.19 3.79 3.56
N TRP A 45 -15.77 3.93 2.31
CA TRP A 45 -14.73 4.89 1.96
C TRP A 45 -15.13 6.34 2.22
N GLY A 46 -14.21 7.08 2.83
CA GLY A 46 -14.13 8.53 2.65
C GLY A 46 -13.39 8.85 1.35
N LYS A 47 -13.48 10.10 0.87
CA LYS A 47 -12.70 10.54 -0.30
C LYS A 47 -11.19 10.35 -0.09
N VAL A 48 -10.73 10.44 1.15
CA VAL A 48 -9.34 10.13 1.53
C VAL A 48 -9.33 9.29 2.81
N ASN A 49 -8.71 8.10 2.73
CA ASN A 49 -8.68 7.11 3.81
C ASN A 49 -7.24 6.96 4.32
N LEU A 50 -6.99 7.26 5.60
CA LEU A 50 -5.67 7.16 6.21
C LEU A 50 -5.61 6.00 7.21
N PHE A 51 -4.78 4.99 6.91
CA PHE A 51 -4.47 3.87 7.79
C PHE A 51 -3.14 4.12 8.54
N THR A 52 -3.24 4.33 9.85
CA THR A 52 -2.07 4.38 10.73
C THR A 52 -1.91 3.05 11.44
N ARG A 53 -0.81 2.34 11.23
CA ARG A 53 -0.48 1.08 11.92
C ARG A 53 1.03 0.99 12.20
N PRO A 54 1.47 0.23 13.21
CA PRO A 54 2.89 0.06 13.50
C PRO A 54 3.70 -0.50 12.33
N ARG A 55 5.03 -0.39 12.40
CA ARG A 55 5.95 -0.93 11.38
C ARG A 55 5.73 -2.44 11.23
N ARG A 56 5.90 -2.96 10.01
CA ARG A 56 5.82 -4.39 9.66
C ARG A 56 4.43 -5.06 9.77
N PHE A 57 3.36 -4.30 9.95
CA PHE A 57 1.97 -4.80 9.99
C PHE A 57 1.32 -5.13 8.62
N GLY A 58 2.12 -5.29 7.56
CA GLY A 58 1.63 -5.64 6.23
C GLY A 58 0.97 -4.49 5.45
N LYS A 59 1.26 -3.23 5.80
CA LYS A 59 0.70 -2.05 5.13
C LYS A 59 1.00 -2.04 3.63
N THR A 60 2.28 -2.13 3.26
CA THR A 60 2.72 -2.15 1.86
C THR A 60 2.13 -3.33 1.08
N LEU A 61 2.05 -4.51 1.70
CA LEU A 61 1.41 -5.68 1.09
C LEU A 61 -0.08 -5.44 0.80
N ASN A 62 -0.81 -4.83 1.74
CA ASN A 62 -2.20 -4.45 1.53
C ASN A 62 -2.32 -3.39 0.42
N MET A 63 -1.45 -2.39 0.37
CA MET A 63 -1.43 -1.39 -0.71
C MET A 63 -1.18 -2.04 -2.08
N SER A 64 -0.25 -2.98 -2.16
CA SER A 64 -0.01 -3.77 -3.38
C SER A 64 -1.24 -4.60 -3.78
N MET A 65 -1.94 -5.19 -2.82
CA MET A 65 -3.16 -5.96 -3.07
C MET A 65 -4.30 -5.06 -3.59
N LEU A 66 -4.51 -3.89 -2.99
CA LEU A 66 -5.52 -2.92 -3.45
C LEU A 66 -5.21 -2.46 -4.88
N ARG A 67 -3.94 -2.16 -5.17
CA ARG A 67 -3.52 -1.82 -6.54
C ARG A 67 -3.83 -2.94 -7.52
N CYS A 68 -3.45 -4.18 -7.23
CA CYS A 68 -3.76 -5.33 -8.08
C CYS A 68 -5.27 -5.53 -8.29
N PHE A 69 -6.12 -5.11 -7.35
CA PHE A 69 -7.57 -5.22 -7.48
C PHE A 69 -8.17 -4.11 -8.36
N PHE A 70 -7.86 -2.84 -8.09
CA PHE A 70 -8.54 -1.72 -8.74
C PHE A 70 -7.95 -1.32 -10.09
N GLU A 71 -6.65 -1.50 -10.30
CA GLU A 71 -5.92 -0.97 -11.46
C GLU A 71 -6.39 -1.60 -12.77
N ILE A 72 -6.71 -0.78 -13.78
CA ILE A 72 -7.09 -1.24 -15.12
C ILE A 72 -6.12 -2.29 -15.64
N GLY A 73 -6.66 -3.41 -16.12
CA GLY A 73 -5.88 -4.57 -16.52
C GLY A 73 -5.54 -5.53 -15.38
N ALA A 74 -6.23 -5.44 -14.25
CA ALA A 74 -6.14 -6.38 -13.13
C ALA A 74 -6.25 -7.84 -13.59
N ASP A 75 -5.38 -8.69 -13.06
CA ASP A 75 -5.41 -10.13 -13.26
C ASP A 75 -6.30 -10.79 -12.20
N GLU A 76 -7.50 -11.21 -12.60
CA GLU A 76 -8.49 -11.83 -11.72
C GLU A 76 -7.96 -13.11 -11.05
N ALA A 77 -7.02 -13.82 -11.70
CA ALA A 77 -6.44 -15.06 -11.17
C ALA A 77 -5.65 -14.82 -9.86
N LEU A 78 -5.17 -13.59 -9.62
CA LEU A 78 -4.51 -13.24 -8.37
C LEU A 78 -5.44 -13.38 -7.16
N PHE A 79 -6.75 -13.23 -7.37
CA PHE A 79 -7.77 -13.25 -6.32
C PHE A 79 -8.49 -14.59 -6.19
N GLU A 80 -8.20 -15.57 -7.05
CA GLU A 80 -8.83 -16.88 -7.01
C GLU A 80 -8.67 -17.55 -5.63
N GLY A 81 -9.79 -18.03 -5.08
CA GLY A 81 -9.85 -18.68 -3.78
C GLY A 81 -9.82 -17.74 -2.57
N LEU A 82 -9.66 -16.43 -2.78
CA LEU A 82 -9.70 -15.42 -1.72
C LEU A 82 -11.14 -14.92 -1.46
N TYR A 83 -11.37 -14.32 -0.30
CA TYR A 83 -12.66 -13.79 0.14
C TYR A 83 -13.34 -12.91 -0.93
N ILE A 84 -12.60 -11.94 -1.48
CA ILE A 84 -13.19 -10.98 -2.43
C ILE A 84 -13.67 -11.65 -3.73
N SER A 85 -13.05 -12.74 -4.17
CA SER A 85 -13.48 -13.45 -5.41
C SER A 85 -14.90 -14.00 -5.31
N ARG A 86 -15.44 -14.13 -4.10
CA ARG A 86 -16.82 -14.58 -3.85
C ARG A 86 -17.84 -13.44 -3.90
N LYS A 87 -17.40 -12.18 -4.00
CA LYS A 87 -18.23 -10.97 -4.05
C LYS A 87 -18.37 -10.51 -5.50
N GLN A 88 -19.13 -11.27 -6.29
CA GLN A 88 -19.26 -11.08 -7.75
C GLN A 88 -19.62 -9.65 -8.13
N GLU A 89 -20.64 -9.07 -7.50
CA GLU A 89 -21.08 -7.69 -7.76
C GLU A 89 -19.94 -6.66 -7.55
N LEU A 90 -19.17 -6.80 -6.46
CA LEU A 90 -18.02 -5.93 -6.19
C LEU A 90 -16.90 -6.13 -7.22
N CYS A 91 -16.63 -7.37 -7.61
CA CYS A 91 -15.63 -7.66 -8.63
C CYS A 91 -16.03 -7.05 -9.99
N GLU A 92 -17.27 -7.26 -10.43
CA GLU A 92 -17.78 -6.74 -11.70
C GLU A 92 -17.71 -5.21 -11.77
N GLN A 93 -18.07 -4.55 -10.67
CA GLN A 93 -18.13 -3.09 -10.61
C GLN A 93 -16.76 -2.43 -10.42
N TYR A 94 -15.82 -3.06 -9.70
CA TYR A 94 -14.59 -2.39 -9.26
C TYR A 94 -13.28 -3.03 -9.71
N MET A 95 -13.24 -4.34 -9.95
CA MET A 95 -11.99 -5.03 -10.27
C MET A 95 -11.50 -4.63 -11.66
N GLY A 96 -10.28 -4.10 -11.73
CA GLY A 96 -9.66 -3.68 -12.98
C GLY A 96 -10.36 -2.52 -13.68
N LYS A 97 -11.08 -1.66 -12.95
CA LYS A 97 -11.91 -0.60 -13.54
C LYS A 97 -11.36 0.82 -13.39
N PHE A 98 -10.26 1.03 -12.65
CA PHE A 98 -9.78 2.37 -12.32
C PHE A 98 -8.33 2.62 -12.76
N PRO A 99 -8.01 3.80 -13.30
CA PRO A 99 -6.63 4.24 -13.34
C PRO A 99 -6.14 4.42 -11.89
N VAL A 100 -4.97 3.86 -11.58
CA VAL A 100 -4.39 3.89 -10.23
C VAL A 100 -3.01 4.56 -10.29
N VAL A 101 -2.84 5.60 -9.48
CA VAL A 101 -1.53 6.21 -9.22
C VAL A 101 -1.03 5.72 -7.87
N PHE A 102 0.18 5.14 -7.82
CA PHE A 102 0.77 4.59 -6.60
C PHE A 102 2.14 5.17 -6.30
N LEU A 103 2.28 5.85 -5.16
CA LEU A 103 3.54 6.39 -4.66
C LEU A 103 3.92 5.74 -3.33
N SER A 104 5.11 5.17 -3.23
CA SER A 104 5.68 4.73 -1.95
C SER A 104 6.76 5.72 -1.51
N LEU A 105 6.52 6.45 -0.42
CA LEU A 105 7.42 7.49 0.06
C LEU A 105 8.59 6.96 0.92
N LYS A 106 8.74 5.64 1.03
CA LYS A 106 9.79 4.93 1.78
C LYS A 106 11.21 5.46 1.55
N ASN A 107 11.50 5.89 0.32
CA ASN A 107 12.82 6.33 -0.13
C ASN A 107 12.89 7.84 -0.39
N VAL A 108 11.86 8.60 -0.01
CA VAL A 108 11.88 10.05 -0.12
C VAL A 108 12.59 10.61 1.11
N ASP A 109 13.91 10.61 1.04
CA ASP A 109 14.81 11.09 2.08
C ASP A 109 16.00 11.87 1.51
N GLY A 110 16.82 12.42 2.40
CA GLY A 110 18.02 13.14 2.02
C GLY A 110 18.66 13.86 3.20
N LEU A 111 19.96 14.16 3.10
CA LEU A 111 20.65 14.98 4.09
C LEU A 111 20.24 16.46 4.04
N THR A 112 19.65 16.89 2.92
CA THR A 112 19.15 18.25 2.69
C THR A 112 17.75 18.21 2.09
N PHE A 113 17.01 19.31 2.22
CA PHE A 113 15.71 19.45 1.58
C PHE A 113 15.76 19.23 0.07
N GLU A 114 16.77 19.77 -0.62
CA GLU A 114 16.91 19.60 -2.08
C GLU A 114 17.07 18.14 -2.49
N ASN A 115 17.84 17.34 -1.74
CA ASN A 115 17.98 15.93 -2.03
C ASN A 115 16.66 15.17 -1.83
N ALA A 116 15.95 15.45 -0.73
CA ALA A 116 14.66 14.83 -0.46
C ALA A 116 13.57 15.26 -1.46
N ARG A 117 13.58 16.54 -1.86
CA ARG A 117 12.72 17.08 -2.94
C ARG A 117 13.00 16.37 -4.25
N TYR A 118 14.27 16.17 -4.60
CA TYR A 118 14.63 15.42 -5.79
C TYR A 118 14.13 13.97 -5.75
N GLN A 119 14.26 13.27 -4.62
CA GLN A 119 13.71 11.91 -4.47
C GLN A 119 12.19 11.89 -4.70
N LEU A 120 11.47 12.91 -4.23
CA LEU A 120 10.04 13.07 -4.51
C LEU A 120 9.77 13.32 -6.00
N THR A 121 10.53 14.22 -6.64
CA THR A 121 10.45 14.48 -8.09
C THR A 121 10.69 13.21 -8.90
N GLU A 122 11.73 12.45 -8.57
CA GLU A 122 12.05 11.18 -9.24
C GLU A 122 10.93 10.16 -9.05
N LEU A 123 10.39 10.02 -7.84
CA LEU A 123 9.28 9.12 -7.57
C LEU A 123 8.04 9.46 -8.40
N VAL A 124 7.65 10.74 -8.42
CA VAL A 124 6.50 11.22 -9.20
C VAL A 124 6.73 11.06 -10.70
N GLY A 125 7.91 11.43 -11.21
CA GLY A 125 8.23 11.31 -12.62
C GLY A 125 8.28 9.86 -13.11
N ARG A 126 8.79 8.94 -12.29
CA ARG A 126 8.76 7.49 -12.58
C ARG A 126 7.34 6.95 -12.61
N GLU A 127 6.50 7.35 -11.66
CA GLU A 127 5.09 6.93 -11.63
C GLU A 127 4.32 7.50 -12.83
N ALA A 128 4.52 8.77 -13.16
CA ALA A 128 3.95 9.38 -14.37
C ALA A 128 4.39 8.61 -15.61
N SER A 129 5.69 8.31 -15.75
CA SER A 129 6.25 7.57 -16.90
C SER A 129 5.67 6.18 -17.12
N ARG A 130 4.97 5.57 -16.16
CA ARG A 130 4.22 4.33 -16.42
C ARG A 130 3.07 4.53 -17.41
N PHE A 131 2.61 5.76 -17.57
CA PHE A 131 1.50 6.14 -18.43
C PHE A 131 1.97 6.83 -19.72
N LEU A 132 3.14 6.47 -20.25
CA LEU A 132 3.70 7.05 -21.49
C LEU A 132 2.73 7.03 -22.68
N PHE A 133 1.80 6.06 -22.73
CA PHE A 133 0.74 6.00 -23.75
C PHE A 133 -0.16 7.24 -23.78
N LEU A 134 -0.18 8.08 -22.72
CA LEU A 134 -0.91 9.35 -22.72
C LEU A 134 -0.40 10.32 -23.80
N LEU A 135 0.87 10.24 -24.20
CA LEU A 135 1.40 11.04 -25.32
C LEU A 135 0.72 10.72 -26.66
N GLU A 136 0.26 9.48 -26.82
CA GLU A 136 -0.41 8.99 -28.03
C GLU A 136 -1.94 8.96 -27.89
N SER A 137 -2.47 9.44 -26.77
CA SER A 137 -3.91 9.44 -26.51
C SER A 137 -4.65 10.38 -27.47
N ASP A 138 -5.63 9.84 -28.18
CA ASP A 138 -6.60 10.57 -29.02
C ASP A 138 -7.59 11.42 -28.19
N ARG A 139 -7.78 11.07 -26.92
CA ARG A 139 -8.62 11.80 -25.96
C ARG A 139 -7.93 12.98 -25.30
N LEU A 140 -6.63 13.19 -25.53
CA LEU A 140 -5.86 14.31 -24.97
C LEU A 140 -5.53 15.32 -26.06
N THR A 141 -5.61 16.61 -25.74
CA THR A 141 -5.19 17.67 -26.66
C THR A 141 -3.67 17.77 -26.69
N GLU A 142 -3.10 18.46 -27.68
CA GLU A 142 -1.66 18.72 -27.69
C GLU A 142 -1.21 19.51 -26.45
N THR A 143 -2.04 20.43 -25.94
CA THR A 143 -1.76 21.14 -24.68
C THR A 143 -1.71 20.19 -23.48
N ASP A 144 -2.63 19.21 -23.40
CA ASP A 144 -2.59 18.21 -22.32
C ASP A 144 -1.30 17.38 -22.39
N LYS A 145 -0.86 17.03 -23.61
CA LYS A 145 0.38 16.28 -23.84
C LYS A 145 1.60 17.12 -23.49
N ASP A 146 1.60 18.42 -23.78
CA ASP A 146 2.65 19.35 -23.36
C ASP A 146 2.75 19.43 -21.83
N ILE A 147 1.60 19.52 -21.15
CA ILE A 147 1.54 19.47 -19.69
C ILE A 147 2.07 18.12 -19.18
N TYR A 148 1.71 17.01 -19.81
CA TYR A 148 2.20 15.70 -19.42
C TYR A 148 3.73 15.57 -19.61
N ARG A 149 4.29 16.14 -20.69
CA ARG A 149 5.74 16.17 -20.95
C ARG A 149 6.50 16.84 -19.81
N THR A 150 5.91 17.80 -19.10
CA THR A 150 6.58 18.42 -17.94
C THR A 150 6.69 17.46 -16.75
N LEU A 151 5.73 16.55 -16.56
CA LEU A 151 5.76 15.52 -15.51
C LEU A 151 6.79 14.42 -15.79
N ILE A 152 7.20 14.23 -17.03
CA ILE A 152 8.18 13.21 -17.42
C ILE A 152 9.46 13.83 -17.99
N SER A 153 9.66 15.13 -17.77
CA SER A 153 10.84 15.85 -18.26
C SER A 153 12.10 15.30 -17.59
N VAL A 154 13.12 15.04 -18.41
CA VAL A 154 14.42 14.54 -17.98
C VAL A 154 15.52 15.46 -18.51
N GLU A 155 16.34 15.97 -17.59
CA GLU A 155 17.50 16.82 -17.87
C GLU A 155 18.74 16.13 -17.31
N ASN A 156 19.77 15.93 -18.15
CA ASN A 156 21.02 15.26 -17.75
C ASN A 156 20.80 13.89 -17.08
N GLY A 157 19.81 13.12 -17.56
CA GLY A 157 19.46 11.80 -17.03
C GLY A 157 18.72 11.82 -15.69
N ARG A 158 18.22 12.98 -15.25
CA ARG A 158 17.47 13.15 -14.00
C ARG A 158 16.09 13.75 -14.28
N TYR A 159 15.07 13.30 -13.56
CA TYR A 159 13.76 13.95 -13.63
C TYR A 159 13.87 15.39 -13.14
N SER A 160 13.30 16.32 -13.91
CA SER A 160 13.34 17.75 -13.62
C SER A 160 11.92 18.28 -13.57
N MET A 161 11.50 18.75 -12.40
CA MET A 161 10.25 19.44 -12.18
C MET A 161 10.52 20.64 -11.28
N ASP A 162 9.94 21.79 -11.62
CA ASP A 162 9.85 22.89 -10.68
C ASP A 162 8.85 22.58 -9.55
N GLU A 163 8.91 23.38 -8.49
CA GLU A 163 8.12 23.17 -7.27
C GLU A 163 6.61 23.28 -7.51
N ASN A 164 6.16 24.12 -8.44
CA ASN A 164 4.73 24.28 -8.74
C ASN A 164 4.21 23.06 -9.50
N ILE A 165 4.97 22.57 -10.47
CA ILE A 165 4.65 21.33 -11.18
C ILE A 165 4.64 20.16 -10.22
N LEU A 166 5.67 20.01 -9.38
CA LEU A 166 5.71 18.93 -8.39
C LEU A 166 4.50 18.97 -7.44
N SER A 167 4.16 20.16 -6.94
CA SER A 167 3.01 20.38 -6.05
C SER A 167 1.66 20.05 -6.70
N SER A 168 1.55 20.20 -8.02
CA SER A 168 0.34 19.92 -8.79
C SER A 168 0.36 18.53 -9.46
N ALA A 169 1.49 17.82 -9.42
CA ALA A 169 1.73 16.65 -10.26
C ALA A 169 0.68 15.54 -10.11
N LEU A 170 0.27 15.22 -8.88
CA LEU A 170 -0.79 14.24 -8.63
C LEU A 170 -2.13 14.67 -9.22
N GLN A 171 -2.46 15.97 -9.11
CA GLN A 171 -3.68 16.52 -9.67
C GLN A 171 -3.64 16.48 -11.20
N ILE A 172 -2.54 16.93 -11.81
CA ILE A 172 -2.35 16.91 -13.26
C ILE A 172 -2.45 15.47 -13.78
N LEU A 173 -1.68 14.54 -13.22
CA LEU A 173 -1.66 13.15 -13.70
C LEU A 173 -3.05 12.51 -13.60
N SER A 174 -3.75 12.70 -12.48
CA SER A 174 -5.10 12.16 -12.31
C SER A 174 -6.15 12.80 -13.23
N GLN A 175 -6.01 14.08 -13.58
CA GLN A 175 -6.87 14.75 -14.57
C GLN A 175 -6.65 14.19 -15.98
N LEU A 176 -5.38 14.01 -16.37
CA LEU A 176 -5.03 13.43 -17.66
C LEU A 176 -5.52 11.98 -17.79
N LEU A 177 -5.32 11.18 -16.75
CA LEU A 177 -5.84 9.80 -16.68
C LEU A 177 -7.36 9.77 -16.73
N HIS A 178 -8.04 10.68 -16.02
CA HIS A 178 -9.49 10.78 -16.04
C HIS A 178 -10.01 11.16 -17.43
N LYS A 179 -9.38 12.10 -18.12
CA LYS A 179 -9.75 12.47 -19.49
C LYS A 179 -9.52 11.33 -20.47
N HIS A 180 -8.39 10.63 -20.37
CA HIS A 180 -8.08 9.47 -21.21
C HIS A 180 -9.06 8.31 -20.96
N TYR A 181 -9.26 7.88 -19.72
CA TYR A 181 -10.08 6.70 -19.44
C TYR A 181 -11.58 7.00 -19.37
N GLY A 182 -11.98 8.25 -19.15
CA GLY A 182 -13.37 8.60 -18.80
C GLY A 182 -13.76 8.11 -17.41
N GLN A 183 -12.78 7.79 -16.56
CA GLN A 183 -12.95 7.23 -15.22
C GLN A 183 -12.07 7.99 -14.22
N LYS A 184 -12.61 8.27 -13.04
CA LYS A 184 -11.86 8.94 -11.97
C LYS A 184 -10.70 8.08 -11.48
N THR A 185 -9.63 8.72 -11.05
CA THR A 185 -8.37 8.08 -10.64
C THR A 185 -8.39 7.72 -9.16
N ILE A 186 -7.88 6.55 -8.80
CA ILE A 186 -7.59 6.18 -7.42
C ILE A 186 -6.12 6.49 -7.12
N ILE A 187 -5.84 7.11 -5.98
CA ILE A 187 -4.47 7.47 -5.56
C ILE A 187 -4.08 6.71 -4.30
N PHE A 188 -2.97 5.98 -4.38
CA PHE A 188 -2.40 5.22 -3.27
C PHE A 188 -1.06 5.83 -2.86
N ILE A 189 -0.90 6.15 -1.57
CA ILE A 189 0.33 6.71 -1.02
C ILE A 189 0.77 5.88 0.18
N ASP A 190 1.86 5.13 0.02
CA ASP A 190 2.45 4.35 1.09
C ASP A 190 3.53 5.15 1.84
N GLU A 191 3.62 4.88 3.14
CA GLU A 191 4.58 5.47 4.08
C GLU A 191 4.65 7.00 4.04
N TYR A 192 3.49 7.66 4.05
CA TYR A 192 3.38 9.14 3.88
C TYR A 192 4.20 9.95 4.90
N ASP A 193 4.51 9.36 6.06
CA ASP A 193 5.17 9.97 7.19
C ASP A 193 6.70 9.86 7.16
N VAL A 194 7.27 8.99 6.31
CA VAL A 194 8.73 8.79 6.21
C VAL A 194 9.48 10.07 5.82
N PRO A 195 9.06 10.86 4.81
CA PRO A 195 9.77 12.09 4.45
C PRO A 195 9.84 13.08 5.61
N LEU A 196 8.80 13.13 6.43
CA LEU A 196 8.72 14.02 7.57
C LEU A 196 9.62 13.60 8.72
N ASP A 197 9.66 12.30 9.03
CA ASP A 197 10.56 11.75 10.04
C ASP A 197 12.03 12.06 9.69
N LYS A 198 12.40 11.86 8.42
CA LYS A 198 13.73 12.17 7.90
C LYS A 198 14.04 13.66 7.92
N ALA A 199 13.09 14.49 7.49
CA ALA A 199 13.22 15.93 7.55
C ALA A 199 13.38 16.47 8.98
N PHE A 200 12.72 15.85 9.96
CA PHE A 200 12.90 16.16 11.37
C PHE A 200 14.31 15.81 11.85
N GLN A 201 14.81 14.62 11.52
CA GLN A 201 16.15 14.16 11.90
C GLN A 201 17.27 15.03 11.29
N HIS A 202 17.03 15.62 10.12
CA HIS A 202 18.03 16.40 9.37
C HIS A 202 17.77 17.91 9.36
N GLY A 203 16.79 18.40 10.11
CA GLY A 203 16.60 19.83 10.37
C GLY A 203 15.88 20.65 9.28
N TYR A 204 15.20 20.01 8.32
CA TYR A 204 14.42 20.67 7.25
C TYR A 204 12.92 20.32 7.29
N TYR A 205 12.41 20.06 8.50
CA TYR A 205 11.03 19.61 8.72
C TYR A 205 9.97 20.55 8.13
N LYS A 206 10.16 21.87 8.27
CA LYS A 206 9.14 22.85 7.86
C LYS A 206 8.99 22.90 6.34
N GLU A 207 10.11 22.84 5.63
CA GLU A 207 10.21 22.81 4.19
C GLU A 207 9.53 21.55 3.63
N MET A 208 9.82 20.39 4.23
CA MET A 208 9.17 19.14 3.83
C MET A 208 7.66 19.13 4.11
N VAL A 209 7.22 19.66 5.26
CA VAL A 209 5.78 19.83 5.54
C VAL A 209 5.11 20.69 4.48
N PHE A 210 5.72 21.80 4.08
CA PHE A 210 5.17 22.68 3.04
C PHE A 210 5.04 21.96 1.69
N MET A 211 6.09 21.27 1.27
CA MET A 211 6.11 20.48 0.04
C MET A 211 5.02 19.40 0.02
N ILE A 212 4.97 18.54 1.05
CA ILE A 212 3.99 17.46 1.13
C ILE A 212 2.55 18.00 1.21
N ARG A 213 2.33 19.11 1.93
CA ARG A 213 1.04 19.81 1.96
C ARG A 213 0.62 20.30 0.58
N GLY A 214 1.55 20.83 -0.22
CA GLY A 214 1.31 21.24 -1.60
C GLY A 214 0.82 20.06 -2.44
N VAL A 215 1.64 19.00 -2.50
CA VAL A 215 1.38 17.79 -3.29
C VAL A 215 0.06 17.12 -2.88
N PHE A 216 -0.15 16.89 -1.59
CA PHE A 216 -1.35 16.21 -1.09
C PHE A 216 -2.57 17.10 -1.10
N GLY A 217 -2.42 18.41 -0.85
CA GLY A 217 -3.51 19.36 -0.90
C GLY A 217 -4.14 19.41 -2.29
N GLN A 218 -3.31 19.57 -3.32
CA GLN A 218 -3.78 19.62 -4.70
C GLN A 218 -4.28 18.27 -5.21
N GLY A 219 -3.55 17.19 -4.91
CA GLY A 219 -3.89 15.85 -5.38
C GLY A 219 -5.11 15.22 -4.69
N LEU A 220 -5.34 15.51 -3.40
CA LEU A 220 -6.31 14.78 -2.57
C LEU A 220 -7.55 15.60 -2.18
N LYS A 221 -7.46 16.92 -2.07
CA LYS A 221 -8.58 17.78 -1.64
C LYS A 221 -9.25 18.47 -2.83
N THR A 222 -8.49 19.25 -3.60
CA THR A 222 -8.99 20.07 -4.72
C THR A 222 -8.98 19.32 -6.06
N ASN A 223 -9.17 18.00 -6.01
CA ASN A 223 -9.11 17.14 -7.18
C ASN A 223 -10.48 16.50 -7.48
N ASP A 224 -11.12 16.96 -8.54
CA ASP A 224 -12.41 16.43 -9.01
C ASP A 224 -12.28 15.11 -9.78
N SER A 225 -11.08 14.86 -10.30
CA SER A 225 -10.69 13.62 -10.98
C SER A 225 -10.30 12.51 -10.01
N LEU A 226 -10.21 12.80 -8.70
CA LEU A 226 -10.01 11.79 -7.67
C LEU A 226 -11.31 11.01 -7.44
N TYR A 227 -11.22 9.68 -7.56
CA TYR A 227 -12.22 8.78 -7.02
C TYR A 227 -12.03 8.73 -5.51
N PHE A 228 -11.05 7.98 -5.00
CA PHE A 228 -10.55 8.08 -3.63
C PHE A 228 -9.05 7.93 -3.52
N ALA A 229 -8.56 8.21 -2.31
CA ALA A 229 -7.21 7.89 -1.93
C ALA A 229 -7.12 6.99 -0.70
N VAL A 230 -6.06 6.17 -0.67
CA VAL A 230 -5.63 5.42 0.51
C VAL A 230 -4.20 5.82 0.85
N LEU A 231 -3.99 6.18 2.11
CA LEU A 231 -2.68 6.51 2.66
C LEU A 231 -2.34 5.53 3.79
N THR A 232 -1.08 5.14 3.88
CA THR A 232 -0.56 4.30 4.95
C THR A 232 0.64 4.93 5.62
N GLY A 233 0.76 4.80 6.94
CA GLY A 233 1.90 5.33 7.70
C GLY A 233 1.91 4.88 9.16
N CYS A 234 2.90 5.35 9.92
CA CYS A 234 3.03 5.04 11.35
C CYS A 234 2.68 6.25 12.25
N LEU A 235 3.18 7.43 11.92
CA LEU A 235 3.21 8.61 12.80
C LEU A 235 1.94 9.46 12.72
N ARG A 236 1.18 9.49 13.83
CA ARG A 236 0.02 10.39 13.99
C ARG A 236 0.40 11.88 14.09
N VAL A 237 1.59 12.22 14.60
CA VAL A 237 2.02 13.64 14.72
C VAL A 237 2.26 14.28 13.35
N SER A 238 2.82 13.50 12.42
CA SER A 238 2.98 13.87 11.01
C SER A 238 1.63 14.19 10.35
N LYS A 239 0.56 13.53 10.79
CA LYS A 239 -0.80 13.82 10.31
C LYS A 239 -1.22 15.23 10.73
N GLU A 240 -1.16 15.58 12.01
CA GLU A 240 -1.55 16.93 12.45
C GLU A 240 -0.71 17.99 11.70
N SER A 241 0.57 17.71 11.47
CA SER A 241 1.44 18.65 10.75
C SER A 241 1.12 18.79 9.26
N ILE A 242 0.68 17.78 8.52
CA ILE A 242 0.32 17.95 7.08
C ILE A 242 -1.15 18.35 6.92
N PHE A 243 -2.03 17.81 7.77
CA PHE A 243 -3.47 17.85 7.54
C PHE A 243 -4.21 18.92 8.35
N THR A 244 -3.54 19.83 9.09
CA THR A 244 -4.24 20.93 9.81
C THR A 244 -5.07 21.86 8.91
N GLY A 245 -4.87 21.85 7.58
CA GLY A 245 -5.72 22.57 6.61
C GLY A 245 -6.61 21.67 5.73
N LEU A 246 -6.63 20.36 5.98
CA LEU A 246 -7.23 19.35 5.14
C LEU A 246 -8.37 18.62 5.88
N ASN A 247 -9.61 19.12 5.74
CA ASN A 247 -10.77 18.66 6.53
C ASN A 247 -11.50 17.42 5.96
N ASN A 248 -11.00 16.80 4.89
CA ASN A 248 -11.73 15.74 4.14
C ASN A 248 -11.26 14.31 4.43
N PHE A 249 -10.47 14.10 5.49
CA PHE A 249 -9.82 12.82 5.77
C PHE A 249 -10.68 11.96 6.69
N LYS A 250 -11.07 10.76 6.21
CA LYS A 250 -11.56 9.70 7.08
C LYS A 250 -10.35 8.97 7.66
N VAL A 251 -10.09 9.18 8.94
CA VAL A 251 -8.96 8.58 9.63
C VAL A 251 -9.38 7.22 10.19
N LEU A 252 -8.80 6.15 9.64
CA LEU A 252 -9.01 4.77 10.08
C LEU A 252 -7.86 4.38 11.02
N SER A 253 -7.94 4.94 12.23
CA SER A 253 -6.89 4.76 13.24
C SER A 253 -6.91 3.36 13.85
N ILE A 254 -5.89 3.04 14.66
CA ILE A 254 -5.78 1.81 15.46
C ILE A 254 -7.02 1.52 16.34
N THR A 255 -7.84 2.54 16.63
CA THR A 255 -9.04 2.39 17.47
C THR A 255 -10.32 2.14 16.66
N ASP A 256 -10.24 2.04 15.33
CA ASP A 256 -11.42 1.78 14.49
C ASP A 256 -11.62 0.27 14.29
N HIS A 257 -12.48 -0.31 15.14
CA HIS A 257 -12.89 -1.72 15.17
C HIS A 257 -13.25 -2.32 13.81
N ARG A 258 -13.62 -1.50 12.83
CA ARG A 258 -14.03 -1.96 11.51
C ARG A 258 -12.85 -2.51 10.69
N PHE A 259 -11.62 -2.05 10.93
CA PHE A 259 -10.44 -2.39 10.11
C PHE A 259 -9.35 -3.17 10.87
N ASP A 260 -9.59 -3.54 12.12
CA ASP A 260 -8.54 -4.06 13.00
C ASP A 260 -8.01 -5.44 12.59
N GLU A 261 -8.83 -6.26 11.94
CA GLU A 261 -8.42 -7.61 11.49
C GLU A 261 -7.61 -7.61 10.18
N HIS A 262 -7.46 -6.47 9.48
CA HIS A 262 -6.86 -6.43 8.15
C HIS A 262 -5.38 -6.07 8.14
N PHE A 263 -4.88 -5.51 9.23
CA PHE A 263 -3.47 -5.25 9.45
C PHE A 263 -2.99 -6.07 10.63
N GLY A 264 -1.85 -6.75 10.51
CA GLY A 264 -1.41 -7.72 11.50
C GLY A 264 -2.06 -9.10 11.35
N PHE A 265 -1.81 -10.05 12.25
CA PHE A 265 -2.50 -11.35 12.29
C PHE A 265 -3.38 -11.47 13.52
N THR A 266 -4.55 -12.09 13.39
CA THR A 266 -5.41 -12.45 14.53
C THR A 266 -5.05 -13.85 15.02
N ASP A 267 -5.52 -14.24 16.20
CA ASP A 267 -5.36 -15.60 16.75
C ASP A 267 -5.70 -16.70 15.72
N ASP A 268 -6.84 -16.57 15.01
CA ASP A 268 -7.23 -17.51 13.95
C ASP A 268 -6.18 -17.59 12.83
N LYS A 269 -5.63 -16.45 12.40
CA LYS A 269 -4.66 -16.39 11.31
C LYS A 269 -3.32 -17.00 11.73
N VAL A 270 -2.89 -16.78 12.97
CA VAL A 270 -1.68 -17.38 13.54
C VAL A 270 -1.85 -18.90 13.67
N CYS A 271 -2.98 -19.34 14.24
CA CYS A 271 -3.31 -20.77 14.38
C CYS A 271 -3.30 -21.49 13.01
N ARG A 272 -3.96 -20.92 12.01
CA ARG A 272 -3.99 -21.47 10.64
C ARG A 272 -2.61 -21.52 9.99
N LEU A 273 -1.78 -20.49 10.23
CA LEU A 273 -0.40 -20.47 9.75
C LEU A 273 0.42 -21.59 10.39
N LEU A 274 0.43 -21.70 11.73
CA LEU A 274 1.15 -22.76 12.44
C LEU A 274 0.69 -24.16 12.01
N THR A 275 -0.63 -24.36 11.88
CA THR A 275 -1.25 -25.59 11.36
C THR A 275 -0.74 -25.94 9.97
N ALA A 276 -0.70 -24.97 9.04
CA ALA A 276 -0.24 -25.18 7.67
C ALA A 276 1.21 -25.69 7.57
N TYR A 277 2.03 -25.39 8.59
CA TYR A 277 3.42 -25.81 8.68
C TYR A 277 3.66 -26.95 9.69
N GLY A 278 2.62 -27.48 10.34
CA GLY A 278 2.72 -28.55 11.33
C GLY A 278 3.43 -28.12 12.61
N ARG A 279 3.15 -26.91 13.09
CA ARG A 279 3.74 -26.26 14.27
C ARG A 279 2.68 -25.80 15.28
N GLU A 280 1.53 -26.49 15.32
CA GLU A 280 0.41 -26.16 16.20
C GLU A 280 0.81 -26.10 17.68
N ASP A 281 1.77 -26.94 18.08
CA ASP A 281 2.30 -27.02 19.45
C ASP A 281 2.96 -25.71 19.92
N HIS A 282 3.39 -24.84 19.00
CA HIS A 282 4.01 -23.54 19.31
C HIS A 282 3.02 -22.39 19.43
N LEU A 283 1.70 -22.65 19.39
CA LEU A 283 0.69 -21.58 19.46
C LEU A 283 0.77 -20.78 20.76
N SER A 284 0.86 -21.47 21.91
CA SER A 284 0.94 -20.82 23.23
C SER A 284 2.21 -19.98 23.38
N GLU A 285 3.33 -20.48 22.85
CA GLU A 285 4.62 -19.79 22.83
C GLU A 285 4.59 -18.55 21.93
N THR A 286 4.06 -18.70 20.70
CA THR A 286 3.87 -17.61 19.74
C THR A 286 2.99 -16.52 20.34
N LYS A 287 1.91 -16.91 21.04
CA LYS A 287 1.04 -15.99 21.78
C LYS A 287 1.79 -15.26 22.89
N GLY A 288 2.54 -15.97 23.72
CA GLY A 288 3.30 -15.34 24.81
C GLY A 288 4.33 -14.30 24.34
N TRP A 289 4.92 -14.47 23.16
CA TRP A 289 6.00 -13.60 22.67
C TRP A 289 5.57 -12.51 21.68
N TYR A 290 4.58 -12.79 20.83
CA TYR A 290 4.26 -11.94 19.68
C TYR A 290 2.86 -11.31 19.74
N ASP A 291 2.05 -11.64 20.77
CA ASP A 291 0.72 -11.08 21.02
C ASP A 291 0.78 -9.76 21.80
N GLY A 292 1.45 -8.77 21.22
CA GLY A 292 1.81 -7.52 21.89
C GLY A 292 0.93 -6.30 21.56
N TYR A 293 -0.02 -6.41 20.62
CA TYR A 293 -0.77 -5.25 20.14
C TYR A 293 -2.28 -5.45 20.27
N HIS A 294 -2.94 -4.46 20.87
CA HIS A 294 -4.39 -4.43 21.00
C HIS A 294 -4.98 -3.35 20.08
N PHE A 295 -5.70 -3.77 19.03
CA PHE A 295 -6.37 -2.89 18.08
C PHE A 295 -7.88 -2.99 18.26
N GLY A 296 -8.51 -1.90 18.69
CA GLY A 296 -9.92 -1.90 19.07
C GLY A 296 -10.20 -2.92 20.17
N ASN A 297 -10.91 -4.00 19.83
CA ASN A 297 -11.24 -5.12 20.72
C ASN A 297 -10.53 -6.43 20.32
N THR A 298 -9.52 -6.36 19.44
CA THR A 298 -8.85 -7.53 18.87
C THR A 298 -7.37 -7.51 19.20
N ASP A 299 -6.87 -8.67 19.64
CA ASP A 299 -5.45 -8.93 19.82
C ASP A 299 -4.82 -9.26 18.46
N VAL A 300 -3.72 -8.57 18.16
CA VAL A 300 -3.11 -8.57 16.84
C VAL A 300 -1.60 -8.75 16.95
N TYR A 301 -1.10 -9.71 16.17
CA TYR A 301 0.29 -10.06 16.08
C TYR A 301 0.98 -9.30 14.95
N CYS A 302 2.26 -8.99 15.14
CA CYS A 302 3.11 -8.51 14.07
C CYS A 302 3.34 -9.63 13.03
N PRO A 303 2.93 -9.47 11.75
CA PRO A 303 3.08 -10.49 10.72
C PRO A 303 4.54 -10.87 10.47
N TRP A 304 5.45 -9.91 10.54
CA TRP A 304 6.88 -10.15 10.36
C TRP A 304 7.42 -11.10 11.42
N ASP A 305 7.11 -10.83 12.70
CA ASP A 305 7.64 -11.60 13.81
C ASP A 305 7.11 -13.05 13.74
N VAL A 306 5.80 -13.20 13.50
CA VAL A 306 5.18 -14.53 13.36
C VAL A 306 5.71 -15.28 12.14
N ILE A 307 5.80 -14.65 10.96
CA ILE A 307 6.32 -15.33 9.76
C ILE A 307 7.76 -15.79 9.96
N ASN A 308 8.63 -14.93 10.53
CA ASN A 308 10.02 -15.31 10.79
C ASN A 308 10.12 -16.43 11.82
N HIS A 309 9.32 -16.38 12.89
CA HIS A 309 9.29 -17.46 13.88
C HIS A 309 8.89 -18.80 13.24
N VAL A 310 7.84 -18.83 12.41
CA VAL A 310 7.43 -20.06 11.70
C VAL A 310 8.50 -20.52 10.70
N ASP A 311 9.20 -19.60 10.04
CA ASP A 311 10.31 -19.92 9.14
C ASP A 311 11.48 -20.57 9.89
N CYS A 312 11.85 -20.00 11.05
CA CYS A 312 12.85 -20.59 11.94
C CYS A 312 12.43 -21.97 12.42
N LEU A 313 11.17 -22.17 12.83
CA LEU A 313 10.64 -23.48 13.23
C LEU A 313 10.63 -24.51 12.09
N CYS A 314 10.57 -24.06 10.83
CA CYS A 314 10.69 -24.96 9.67
C CYS A 314 12.13 -25.46 9.49
N GLY A 315 13.13 -24.63 9.79
CA GLY A 315 14.55 -24.99 9.73
C GLY A 315 15.08 -25.70 10.98
N ASN A 316 14.56 -25.34 12.15
CA ASN A 316 14.91 -25.91 13.45
C ASN A 316 13.63 -26.02 14.32
N PRO A 317 13.05 -27.23 14.48
CA PRO A 317 11.83 -27.43 15.28
C PRO A 317 11.94 -26.99 16.74
N ASP A 318 13.15 -26.99 17.30
CA ASP A 318 13.43 -26.62 18.68
C ASP A 318 13.88 -25.15 18.82
N ALA A 319 13.64 -24.32 17.81
CA ALA A 319 14.02 -22.91 17.85
C ALA A 319 13.18 -22.14 18.87
N GLU A 320 13.85 -21.51 19.83
CA GLU A 320 13.20 -20.59 20.77
C GLU A 320 12.75 -19.30 20.06
N PRO A 321 11.70 -18.63 20.57
CA PRO A 321 11.30 -17.31 20.10
C PRO A 321 12.41 -16.28 20.28
N GLN A 322 12.49 -15.34 19.34
CA GLN A 322 13.43 -14.22 19.38
C GLN A 322 12.79 -12.92 18.88
N SER A 323 13.47 -11.81 19.11
CA SER A 323 13.08 -10.50 18.59
C SER A 323 13.56 -10.35 17.14
N TYR A 324 12.65 -9.98 16.23
CA TYR A 324 12.87 -9.91 14.77
C TYR A 324 12.85 -8.48 14.24
#